data_AF-J3GE29-F1
#
_entry.id   AF-J3GE29-F1
#
_cell.length_a   1.000
_cell.length_b   1.000
_cell.length_c   1.000
_cell.angle_alpha   90.00
_cell.angle_beta   90.00
_cell.angle_gamma   90.00
#
_symmetry.space_group_name_H-M   'P 1'
#
loop_
_entity.id
_entity.type
_entity.pdbx_description
1 polymer ?
#
loop_
_entity_poly.entity_id
_entity_poly.type
_entity_poly.pdbx_seq_one_letter_code
_entity_poly.pdbx_strand_id
1 'polypeptide(L)'
;MLRLTKRTRVAAMVQCGAVMGCLTIGLYPERSNFYLPIIVLALVTAGWLYHFETVHRVEVRVEVPVETRLQPIETPIEFDGKPPPEPSTVDPLLRSNVAELSLAIGETEKDMNFANQLAREAGGKVNASTQSIQASATIFCELDQSMEKLAQAFGELGGQSVQIRGLVGSIQDIARQTNLLALNAAIEAARAGEHGRGFAVVADEVRNLSKRVADSSAQIHQIAQSLERTADDARGGIDHLSVSARNGLAQSDEALQSIQGLRDAAVARMEIVERVMSRLAGQRLLAGQVEALLPESAQVPVSCPGLTTRRQALVL
;
A
#
# COMPACT_ATOMS: atom_id res chain seq x y z
N MET A 1 -20.56 20.07 -17.15
CA MET A 1 -19.21 20.21 -17.75
C MET A 1 -18.51 21.42 -17.12
N LEU A 2 -17.52 21.21 -16.25
CA LEU A 2 -16.73 22.31 -15.66
C LEU A 2 -15.89 22.97 -16.76
N ARG A 3 -16.19 24.22 -17.13
CA ARG A 3 -15.27 25.03 -17.94
C ARG A 3 -14.13 25.51 -17.04
N LEU A 4 -13.02 24.78 -17.01
CA LEU A 4 -11.80 25.27 -16.36
C LEU A 4 -11.40 26.63 -16.95
N THR A 5 -11.27 27.63 -16.09
CA THR A 5 -10.83 28.98 -16.44
C THR A 5 -9.40 28.92 -17.02
N LYS A 6 -9.02 29.87 -17.89
CA LYS A 6 -7.65 29.90 -18.45
C LYS A 6 -6.57 29.96 -17.35
N ARG A 7 -6.89 30.52 -16.18
CA ARG A 7 -5.98 30.65 -15.03
C ARG A 7 -5.70 29.33 -14.31
N THR A 8 -6.69 28.45 -14.13
CA THR A 8 -6.49 27.13 -13.52
C THR A 8 -5.64 26.21 -14.37
N ARG A 9 -5.76 26.30 -15.70
CA ARG A 9 -4.86 25.57 -16.62
C ARG A 9 -3.41 26.02 -16.49
N VAL A 10 -3.18 27.32 -16.35
CA VAL A 10 -1.83 27.88 -16.15
C VAL A 10 -1.26 27.47 -14.79
N ALA A 11 -2.04 27.54 -13.72
CA ALA A 11 -1.62 27.10 -12.39
C ALA A 11 -1.26 25.60 -12.35
N ALA A 12 -2.06 24.76 -13.01
CA ALA A 12 -1.77 23.33 -13.14
C ALA A 12 -0.48 23.05 -13.92
N MET A 13 -0.22 23.79 -15.02
CA MET A 13 1.04 23.66 -15.76
C MET A 13 2.27 24.04 -14.91
N VAL A 14 2.16 25.11 -14.11
CA VAL A 14 3.25 25.55 -13.21
C VAL A 14 3.52 24.50 -12.12
N GLN A 15 2.47 23.87 -11.56
CA GLN A 15 2.63 22.78 -10.59
C GLN A 15 3.28 21.53 -11.20
N CYS A 16 2.92 21.15 -12.42
CA CYS A 16 3.59 20.04 -13.12
C CYS A 16 5.08 20.30 -13.32
N GLY A 17 5.48 21.54 -13.62
CA GLY A 17 6.90 21.93 -13.70
C GLY A 17 7.64 21.78 -12.36
N ALA A 18 7.00 22.13 -11.26
CA ALA A 18 7.57 21.95 -9.91
C ALA A 18 7.78 20.48 -9.55
N VAL A 19 6.82 19.61 -9.90
CA VAL A 19 6.92 18.14 -9.68
C VAL A 19 8.08 17.54 -10.47
N MET A 20 8.25 17.94 -11.73
CA MET A 20 9.40 17.53 -12.54
C MET A 20 10.73 18.00 -11.93
N GLY A 21 10.77 19.20 -11.35
CA GLY A 21 11.92 19.72 -10.60
C GLY A 21 12.25 18.91 -9.34
N CYS A 22 11.25 18.44 -8.60
CA CYS A 22 11.48 17.53 -7.47
C CYS A 22 12.05 16.18 -7.92
N LEU A 23 11.57 15.65 -9.05
CA LEU A 23 12.07 14.40 -9.62
C LEU A 23 13.54 14.51 -10.04
N THR A 24 13.94 15.65 -10.62
CA THR A 24 15.33 15.87 -11.04
C THR A 24 16.27 16.06 -9.85
N ILE A 25 15.81 16.64 -8.73
CA ILE A 25 16.59 16.67 -7.46
C ILE A 25 16.83 15.25 -6.93
N GLY A 26 15.82 14.37 -7.00
CA GLY A 26 15.96 12.97 -6.58
C GLY A 26 16.98 12.17 -7.41
N LEU A 27 17.09 12.48 -8.71
CA LEU A 27 18.06 11.85 -9.60
C LEU A 27 19.47 12.46 -9.51
N TYR A 28 19.59 13.73 -9.10
CA TYR A 28 20.86 14.47 -9.05
C TYR A 28 20.98 15.35 -7.80
N PRO A 29 21.26 14.75 -6.62
CA PRO A 29 21.26 15.44 -5.33
C PRO A 29 22.33 16.54 -5.21
N GLU A 30 23.44 16.41 -5.93
CA GLU A 30 24.55 17.38 -6.03
C GLU A 30 24.12 18.77 -6.54
N ARG A 31 22.99 18.86 -7.27
CA ARG A 31 22.47 20.12 -7.83
C ARG A 31 21.25 20.68 -7.08
N SER A 32 20.91 20.11 -5.93
CA SER A 32 19.74 20.51 -5.12
C SER A 32 19.69 22.02 -4.84
N ASN A 33 20.83 22.64 -4.53
CA ASN A 33 20.91 24.06 -4.18
C ASN A 33 20.50 25.02 -5.32
N PHE A 34 20.55 24.57 -6.58
CA PHE A 34 20.13 25.35 -7.75
C PHE A 34 18.63 25.20 -8.05
N TYR A 35 18.07 24.01 -7.84
CA TYR A 35 16.68 23.69 -8.19
C TYR A 35 15.68 24.02 -7.08
N LEU A 36 16.08 23.95 -5.81
CA LEU A 36 15.23 24.25 -4.66
C LEU A 36 14.54 25.64 -4.74
N PRO A 37 15.24 26.77 -5.02
CA PRO A 37 14.59 28.08 -5.08
C PRO A 37 13.59 28.19 -6.24
N ILE A 38 13.84 27.50 -7.37
CA ILE A 38 12.96 27.50 -8.54
C ILE A 38 11.64 26.77 -8.22
N ILE A 39 11.72 25.65 -7.52
CA ILE A 39 10.54 24.87 -7.10
C ILE A 39 9.69 25.66 -6.10
N VAL A 40 10.32 26.30 -5.11
CA VAL A 40 9.62 27.13 -4.13
C VAL A 40 8.89 28.29 -4.81
N LEU A 41 9.54 28.98 -5.76
CA LEU A 41 8.91 30.06 -6.52
C LEU A 41 7.74 29.56 -7.37
N ALA A 42 7.85 28.39 -8.00
CA ALA A 42 6.78 27.77 -8.77
C ALA A 42 5.57 27.39 -7.91
N LEU A 43 5.79 26.84 -6.71
CA LEU A 43 4.71 26.49 -5.78
C LEU A 43 3.99 27.72 -5.22
N VAL A 44 4.73 28.78 -4.87
CA VAL A 44 4.16 30.03 -4.38
C VAL A 44 3.34 30.73 -5.46
N THR A 45 3.84 30.78 -6.70
CA THR A 45 3.13 31.40 -7.83
C THR A 45 1.86 30.61 -8.20
N ALA A 46 1.90 29.27 -8.17
CA ALA A 46 0.72 28.45 -8.34
C ALA A 46 -0.32 28.67 -7.22
N GLY A 47 0.12 28.68 -5.96
CA GLY A 47 -0.76 28.97 -4.82
C GLY A 47 -1.42 30.35 -4.91
N TRP A 48 -0.66 31.37 -5.33
CA TRP A 48 -1.16 32.71 -5.56
C TRP A 48 -2.22 32.74 -6.69
N LEU A 49 -1.99 32.01 -7.78
CA LEU A 49 -2.94 31.86 -8.88
C LEU A 49 -4.26 31.18 -8.46
N TYR A 50 -4.21 30.20 -7.56
CA TYR A 50 -5.42 29.54 -7.03
C TYR A 50 -6.17 30.42 -6.02
N HIS A 51 -5.48 31.24 -5.23
CA HIS A 51 -6.11 32.04 -4.19
C HIS A 51 -7.07 33.12 -4.72
N PHE A 52 -6.83 33.62 -5.94
CA PHE A 52 -7.69 34.64 -6.57
C PHE A 52 -8.86 34.08 -7.38
N GLU A 53 -9.17 32.78 -7.27
CA GLU A 53 -10.32 32.21 -7.95
C GLU A 53 -11.61 32.54 -7.18
N THR A 54 -12.38 33.49 -7.70
CA THR A 54 -13.67 33.87 -7.12
C THR A 54 -14.69 32.74 -7.33
N VAL A 55 -15.14 32.14 -6.24
CA VAL A 55 -16.23 31.15 -6.21
C VAL A 55 -17.47 31.77 -6.87
N HIS A 56 -17.80 31.31 -8.07
CA HIS A 56 -19.07 31.68 -8.70
C HIS A 56 -20.18 30.92 -7.97
N ARG A 57 -20.86 31.57 -7.02
CA ARG A 57 -22.12 31.07 -6.48
C ARG A 57 -23.13 31.03 -7.62
N VAL A 58 -23.49 29.82 -8.05
CA VAL A 58 -24.66 29.61 -8.88
C VAL A 58 -25.86 29.63 -7.94
N GLU A 59 -26.50 30.78 -7.80
CA GLU A 59 -27.82 30.85 -7.17
C GLU A 59 -28.84 30.19 -8.09
N VAL A 60 -29.15 28.93 -7.81
CA VAL A 60 -30.26 28.22 -8.45
C VAL A 60 -31.54 28.77 -7.83
N ARG A 61 -32.23 29.64 -8.55
CA ARG A 61 -33.57 30.09 -8.17
C ARG A 61 -34.51 28.90 -8.31
N VAL A 62 -34.85 28.27 -7.19
CA VAL A 62 -35.94 27.30 -7.13
C VAL A 62 -37.23 28.09 -7.27
N GLU A 63 -37.89 27.99 -8.42
CA GLU A 63 -39.28 28.42 -8.55
C GLU A 63 -40.13 27.54 -7.63
N VAL A 64 -40.54 28.11 -6.50
CA VAL A 64 -41.57 27.53 -5.67
C VAL A 64 -42.85 27.52 -6.54
N PRO A 65 -43.49 26.35 -6.77
CA PRO A 65 -44.73 26.33 -7.52
C PRO A 65 -45.73 27.24 -6.81
N VAL A 66 -46.30 28.18 -7.55
CA VAL A 66 -47.36 29.06 -7.04
C VAL A 66 -48.43 28.16 -6.48
N GLU A 67 -48.71 28.31 -5.19
CA GLU A 67 -49.84 27.66 -4.54
C GLU A 67 -51.11 28.26 -5.14
N THR A 68 -51.63 27.60 -6.19
CA THR A 68 -52.87 28.01 -6.84
C THR A 68 -53.98 27.86 -5.82
N ARG A 69 -54.38 28.96 -5.17
CA ARG A 69 -55.66 29.00 -4.45
C ARG A 69 -56.74 28.68 -5.48
N LEU A 70 -57.36 27.51 -5.31
CA LEU A 70 -58.59 27.15 -6.01
C LEU A 70 -59.61 28.27 -5.77
N GLN A 71 -59.99 28.98 -6.82
CA GLN A 71 -61.14 29.87 -6.76
C GLN A 71 -62.40 29.00 -6.59
N PRO A 72 -63.34 29.36 -5.70
CA PRO A 72 -64.63 28.71 -5.65
C PRO A 72 -65.30 28.82 -7.02
N ILE A 73 -65.67 27.68 -7.60
CA ILE A 73 -66.40 27.61 -8.86
C ILE A 73 -67.82 28.13 -8.59
N GLU A 74 -68.11 29.39 -8.91
CA GLU A 74 -69.43 30.02 -8.74
C GLU A 74 -70.31 29.93 -10.01
N THR A 75 -69.94 29.15 -11.01
CA THR A 75 -70.86 28.86 -12.12
C THR A 75 -71.77 27.68 -11.77
N PRO A 76 -73.11 27.82 -11.90
CA PRO A 76 -74.02 26.69 -11.86
C PRO A 76 -73.56 25.63 -12.86
N ILE A 77 -73.29 24.42 -12.38
CA ILE A 77 -72.98 23.28 -13.23
C ILE A 77 -74.27 22.93 -13.96
N GLU A 78 -74.38 23.38 -15.20
CA GLU A 78 -75.39 22.87 -16.12
C GLU A 78 -75.05 21.40 -16.37
N PHE A 79 -75.81 20.50 -15.74
CA PHE A 79 -75.77 19.07 -16.04
C PHE A 79 -76.37 18.88 -17.43
N ASP A 80 -75.55 19.18 -18.45
CA ASP A 80 -75.80 18.71 -19.79
C ASP A 80 -75.85 17.18 -19.68
N GLY A 81 -76.98 16.57 -20.06
CA GLY A 81 -77.29 15.14 -19.89
C GLY A 81 -76.39 14.20 -20.70
N LYS A 82 -75.16 14.61 -20.96
CA LYS A 82 -74.10 13.80 -21.52
C LYS A 82 -73.79 12.68 -20.52
N PRO A 83 -73.81 11.40 -20.95
CA PRO A 83 -73.40 10.30 -20.08
C PRO A 83 -72.00 10.60 -19.52
N PRO A 84 -71.66 10.10 -18.32
CA PRO A 84 -70.35 10.31 -17.73
C PRO A 84 -69.28 9.99 -18.78
N PRO A 85 -68.21 10.80 -18.90
CA PRO A 85 -67.17 10.53 -19.88
C PRO A 85 -66.74 9.06 -19.72
N GLU A 86 -66.73 8.32 -20.83
CA GLU A 86 -66.30 6.92 -20.86
C GLU A 86 -65.02 6.76 -20.03
N PRO A 87 -64.87 5.65 -19.29
CA PRO A 87 -63.73 5.45 -18.41
C PRO A 87 -62.46 5.70 -19.21
N SER A 88 -61.72 6.74 -18.81
CA SER A 88 -60.46 7.15 -19.43
C SER A 88 -59.59 5.91 -19.56
N THR A 89 -59.34 5.48 -20.79
CA THR A 89 -58.46 4.34 -21.08
C THR A 89 -57.14 4.63 -20.40
N VAL A 90 -56.72 3.76 -19.47
CA VAL A 90 -55.41 3.86 -18.84
C VAL A 90 -54.38 4.03 -19.94
N ASP A 91 -53.55 5.07 -19.85
CA ASP A 91 -52.50 5.32 -20.83
C ASP A 91 -51.59 4.07 -20.87
N PRO A 92 -51.54 3.31 -21.98
CA PRO A 92 -50.68 2.13 -22.09
C PRO A 92 -49.20 2.47 -21.83
N LEU A 93 -48.81 3.73 -22.00
CA LEU A 93 -47.49 4.24 -21.64
C LEU A 93 -47.22 4.16 -20.14
N LEU A 94 -48.20 4.45 -19.27
CA LEU A 94 -48.01 4.40 -17.81
C LEU A 94 -47.76 2.96 -17.33
N ARG A 95 -48.50 1.99 -17.86
CA ARG A 95 -48.30 0.56 -17.55
C ARG A 95 -46.92 0.09 -17.99
N SER A 96 -46.49 0.47 -19.19
CA SER A 96 -45.14 0.18 -19.69
C SER A 96 -44.06 0.76 -18.79
N ASN A 97 -44.18 2.03 -18.40
CA ASN A 97 -43.20 2.71 -17.55
C ASN A 97 -43.10 2.09 -16.15
N VAL A 98 -44.22 1.64 -15.56
CA VAL A 98 -44.22 0.96 -14.25
C VAL A 98 -43.58 -0.42 -14.36
N ALA A 99 -43.82 -1.16 -15.44
CA ALA A 99 -43.15 -2.44 -15.69
C ALA A 99 -41.63 -2.25 -15.90
N GLU A 100 -41.22 -1.23 -16.66
CA GLU A 100 -39.82 -0.88 -16.86
C GLU A 100 -39.14 -0.45 -15.55
N LEU A 101 -39.81 0.34 -14.71
CA LEU A 101 -39.33 0.69 -13.37
C LEU A 101 -39.15 -0.55 -12.49
N SER A 102 -40.11 -1.47 -12.48
CA SER A 102 -40.02 -2.72 -11.71
C SER A 102 -38.86 -3.62 -12.16
N LEU A 103 -38.57 -3.64 -13.47
CA LEU A 103 -37.39 -4.31 -14.03
C LEU A 103 -36.09 -3.63 -13.56
N ALA A 104 -35.99 -2.30 -13.70
CA ALA A 104 -34.82 -1.53 -13.29
C ALA A 104 -34.53 -1.66 -11.78
N ILE A 105 -35.56 -1.70 -10.94
CA ILE A 105 -35.44 -1.98 -9.50
C ILE A 105 -34.82 -3.37 -9.29
N GLY A 106 -35.33 -4.39 -9.98
CA GLY A 106 -34.84 -5.76 -9.85
C GLY A 106 -33.39 -5.94 -10.33
N GLU A 107 -32.97 -5.22 -11.37
CA GLU A 107 -31.57 -5.17 -11.80
C GLU A 107 -30.69 -4.48 -10.74
N THR A 108 -31.13 -3.34 -10.21
CA THR A 108 -30.40 -2.62 -9.18
C THR A 108 -30.26 -3.44 -7.90
N GLU A 109 -31.27 -4.20 -7.51
CA GLU A 109 -31.22 -5.13 -6.36
C GLU A 109 -30.16 -6.22 -6.58
N LYS A 110 -30.05 -6.78 -7.79
CA LYS A 110 -29.00 -7.76 -8.14
C LYS A 110 -27.61 -7.13 -8.04
N ASP A 111 -27.42 -5.94 -8.59
CA ASP A 111 -26.14 -5.21 -8.52
C ASP A 111 -25.74 -4.89 -7.07
N MET A 112 -26.69 -4.51 -6.23
CA MET A 112 -26.47 -4.23 -4.81
C MET A 112 -26.13 -5.50 -4.02
N ASN A 113 -26.79 -6.62 -4.30
CA ASN A 113 -26.44 -7.91 -3.71
C ASN A 113 -25.02 -8.34 -4.09
N PHE A 114 -24.64 -8.17 -5.36
CA PHE A 114 -23.28 -8.42 -5.82
C PHE A 114 -22.26 -7.49 -5.15
N ALA A 115 -22.59 -6.20 -4.99
CA ALA A 115 -21.75 -5.25 -4.28
C ALA A 115 -21.55 -5.62 -2.81
N ASN A 116 -22.56 -6.15 -2.13
CA ASN A 116 -22.47 -6.64 -0.74
C ASN A 116 -21.54 -7.86 -0.64
N GLN A 117 -21.70 -8.83 -1.55
CA GLN A 117 -20.83 -10.00 -1.59
C GLN A 117 -19.36 -9.59 -1.78
N LEU A 118 -19.09 -8.70 -2.73
CA LEU A 118 -17.74 -8.20 -2.98
C LEU A 118 -17.16 -7.45 -1.76
N ALA A 119 -17.98 -6.69 -1.03
CA ALA A 119 -17.55 -6.00 0.19
C ALA A 119 -17.18 -7.00 1.31
N ARG A 120 -17.96 -8.07 1.49
CA ARG A 120 -17.65 -9.14 2.46
C ARG A 120 -16.38 -9.90 2.10
N GLU A 121 -16.20 -10.26 0.84
CA GLU A 121 -14.99 -10.93 0.35
C GLU A 121 -13.75 -10.04 0.53
N ALA A 122 -13.88 -8.74 0.22
CA ALA A 122 -12.82 -7.76 0.46
C ALA A 122 -12.47 -7.67 1.95
N GLY A 123 -13.45 -7.61 2.85
CA GLY A 123 -13.23 -7.63 4.30
C GLY A 123 -12.49 -8.89 4.77
N GLY A 124 -12.83 -10.06 4.22
CA GLY A 124 -12.11 -11.31 4.49
C GLY A 124 -10.64 -11.26 4.06
N LYS A 125 -10.35 -10.74 2.85
CA LYS A 125 -8.98 -10.55 2.36
C LYS A 125 -8.19 -9.55 3.19
N VAL A 126 -8.81 -8.42 3.57
CA VAL A 126 -8.21 -7.40 4.44
C VAL A 126 -7.81 -7.99 5.80
N ASN A 127 -8.65 -8.82 6.39
CA ASN A 127 -8.32 -9.52 7.65
C ASN A 127 -7.13 -10.46 7.49
N ALA A 128 -7.10 -11.26 6.42
CA ALA A 128 -5.97 -12.16 6.13
C ALA A 128 -4.67 -11.37 5.91
N SER A 129 -4.72 -10.26 5.16
CA SER A 129 -3.58 -9.37 4.96
C SER A 129 -3.10 -8.75 6.27
N THR A 130 -4.01 -8.35 7.16
CA THR A 130 -3.68 -7.82 8.50
C THR A 130 -2.86 -8.85 9.28
N GLN A 131 -3.32 -10.10 9.33
CA GLN A 131 -2.61 -11.18 10.03
C GLN A 131 -1.21 -11.44 9.43
N SER A 132 -1.12 -11.46 8.10
CA SER A 132 0.16 -11.66 7.40
C SER A 132 1.18 -10.56 7.68
N ILE A 133 0.74 -9.30 7.71
CA ILE A 133 1.63 -8.17 8.00
C ILE A 133 2.00 -8.12 9.48
N GLN A 134 1.06 -8.42 10.38
CA GLN A 134 1.36 -8.53 11.81
C GLN A 134 2.43 -9.61 12.06
N ALA A 135 2.32 -10.76 11.40
CA ALA A 135 3.33 -11.81 11.49
C ALA A 135 4.69 -11.35 10.94
N SER A 136 4.69 -10.59 9.85
CA SER A 136 5.91 -10.00 9.28
C SER A 136 6.56 -9.01 10.24
N ALA A 137 5.77 -8.16 10.91
CA ALA A 137 6.26 -7.24 11.94
C ALA A 137 6.91 -7.99 13.11
N THR A 138 6.30 -9.08 13.59
CA THR A 138 6.89 -9.94 14.62
C THR A 138 8.25 -10.50 14.17
N ILE A 139 8.33 -11.01 12.94
CA ILE A 139 9.59 -11.55 12.38
C ILE A 139 10.67 -10.47 12.32
N PHE A 140 10.34 -9.24 11.92
CA PHE A 140 11.33 -8.16 11.91
C PHE A 140 11.81 -7.77 13.31
N CYS A 141 10.94 -7.80 14.31
CA CYS A 141 11.33 -7.60 15.72
C CYS A 141 12.29 -8.70 16.20
N GLU A 142 11.98 -9.96 15.90
CA GLU A 142 12.86 -11.09 16.24
C GLU A 142 14.20 -11.02 15.50
N LEU A 143 14.20 -10.55 14.25
CA LEU A 143 15.41 -10.31 13.48
C LEU A 143 16.26 -9.21 14.12
N ASP A 144 15.70 -8.06 14.51
CA ASP A 144 16.46 -6.98 15.14
C ASP A 144 17.13 -7.45 16.44
N GLN A 145 16.41 -8.20 17.28
CA GLN A 145 16.96 -8.81 18.50
C GLN A 145 18.07 -9.83 18.20
N SER A 146 17.93 -10.60 17.12
CA SER A 146 18.94 -11.59 16.71
C SER A 146 20.20 -10.88 16.20
N MET A 147 20.04 -9.77 15.47
CA MET A 147 21.15 -8.92 15.02
C MET A 147 21.90 -8.33 16.21
N GLU A 148 21.20 -7.85 17.24
CA GLU A 148 21.84 -7.32 18.46
C GLU A 148 22.72 -8.38 19.16
N LYS A 149 22.20 -9.61 19.30
CA LYS A 149 22.97 -10.74 19.86
C LYS A 149 24.19 -11.09 19.02
N LEU A 150 24.05 -11.09 17.68
CA LEU A 150 25.18 -11.35 16.78
C LEU A 150 26.22 -10.25 16.87
N ALA A 151 25.81 -8.97 16.93
CA ALA A 151 26.72 -7.84 17.08
C ALA A 151 27.54 -7.96 18.37
N GLN A 152 26.90 -8.36 19.48
CA GLN A 152 27.59 -8.63 20.73
C GLN A 152 28.60 -9.77 20.59
N ALA A 153 28.20 -10.92 20.03
CA ALA A 153 29.07 -12.08 19.86
C ALA A 153 30.32 -11.77 19.01
N PHE A 154 30.15 -11.01 17.91
CA PHE A 154 31.30 -10.58 17.10
C PHE A 154 32.14 -9.51 17.81
N GLY A 155 31.54 -8.64 18.62
CA GLY A 155 32.28 -7.72 19.48
C GLY A 155 33.16 -8.45 20.49
N GLU A 156 32.63 -9.50 21.12
CA GLU A 156 33.38 -10.37 22.03
C GLU A 156 34.51 -11.13 21.29
N LEU A 157 34.24 -11.67 20.10
CA LEU A 157 35.24 -12.34 19.27
C LEU A 157 36.40 -11.40 18.87
N GLY A 158 36.08 -10.15 18.51
CA GLY A 158 37.07 -9.12 18.23
C GLY A 158 37.93 -8.83 19.46
N GLY A 159 37.31 -8.65 20.63
CA GLY A 159 38.02 -8.46 21.90
C GLY A 159 38.94 -9.62 22.28
N GLN A 160 38.46 -10.87 22.12
CA GLN A 160 39.28 -12.07 22.34
C GLN A 160 40.47 -12.14 21.37
N SER A 161 40.28 -11.75 20.11
CA SER A 161 41.35 -11.71 19.11
C SER A 161 42.44 -10.70 19.47
N VAL A 162 42.06 -9.52 20.00
CA VAL A 162 43.00 -8.53 20.54
C VAL A 162 43.81 -9.10 21.71
N GLN A 163 43.15 -9.80 22.64
CA GLN A 163 43.83 -10.44 23.78
C GLN A 163 44.83 -11.50 23.34
N ILE A 164 44.45 -12.34 22.37
CA ILE A 164 45.35 -13.35 21.78
C ILE A 164 46.59 -12.69 21.19
N ARG A 165 46.44 -11.58 20.44
CA ARG A 165 47.60 -10.86 19.90
C ARG A 165 48.56 -10.37 20.98
N GLY A 166 48.04 -9.85 22.09
CA GLY A 166 48.87 -9.40 23.22
C GLY A 166 49.67 -10.55 23.87
N LEU A 167 49.02 -11.69 24.09
CA LEU A 167 49.66 -12.91 24.57
C LEU A 167 50.74 -13.42 23.60
N VAL A 168 50.42 -13.49 22.32
CA VAL A 168 51.33 -13.94 21.27
C VAL A 168 52.54 -13.01 21.13
N GLY A 169 52.34 -11.69 21.25
CA GLY A 169 53.44 -10.72 21.30
C GLY A 169 54.39 -10.99 22.46
N SER A 170 53.85 -11.28 23.65
CA SER A 170 54.66 -11.66 24.81
C SER A 170 55.44 -12.96 24.59
N ILE A 171 54.86 -13.95 23.91
CA ILE A 171 55.55 -15.21 23.56
C ILE A 171 56.68 -14.94 22.54
N GLN A 172 56.46 -14.06 21.56
CA GLN A 172 57.52 -13.66 20.62
C GLN A 172 58.69 -12.97 21.33
N ASP A 173 58.40 -12.12 22.33
CA ASP A 173 59.42 -11.47 23.14
C ASP A 173 60.22 -12.50 23.97
N ILE A 174 59.54 -13.47 24.60
CA ILE A 174 60.18 -14.57 25.32
C ILE A 174 61.05 -15.40 24.38
N ALA A 175 60.53 -15.78 23.20
CA ALA A 175 61.29 -16.55 22.21
C ALA A 175 62.54 -15.80 21.75
N ARG A 176 62.45 -14.48 21.55
CA ARG A 176 63.59 -13.62 21.20
C ARG A 176 64.64 -13.59 22.31
N GLN A 177 64.21 -13.44 23.57
CA GLN A 177 65.10 -13.45 24.74
C GLN A 177 65.79 -14.81 24.90
N THR A 178 65.05 -15.91 24.79
CA THR A 178 65.61 -17.27 24.87
C THR A 178 66.60 -17.54 23.74
N ASN A 179 66.32 -17.06 22.53
CA ASN A 179 67.27 -17.15 21.42
C ASN A 179 68.58 -16.37 21.70
N LEU A 180 68.50 -15.20 22.33
CA LEU A 180 69.68 -14.44 22.74
C LEU A 180 70.45 -15.12 23.88
N LEU A 181 69.76 -15.69 24.86
CA LEU A 181 70.38 -16.46 25.94
C LEU A 181 71.09 -17.71 25.41
N ALA A 182 70.46 -18.43 24.48
CA ALA A 182 71.04 -19.60 23.83
C ALA A 182 72.28 -19.22 22.99
N LEU A 183 72.24 -18.09 22.29
CA LEU A 183 73.40 -17.58 21.56
C LEU A 183 74.57 -17.28 22.50
N ASN A 184 74.33 -16.61 23.63
CA ASN A 184 75.37 -16.33 24.62
C ASN A 184 75.95 -17.63 25.21
N ALA A 185 75.10 -18.63 25.48
CA ALA A 185 75.54 -19.94 25.96
C ALA A 185 76.39 -20.68 24.91
N ALA A 186 76.04 -20.61 23.63
CA ALA A 186 76.82 -21.21 22.55
C ALA A 186 78.21 -20.55 22.42
N ILE A 187 78.29 -19.22 22.57
CA ILE A 187 79.56 -18.48 22.57
C ILE A 187 80.45 -18.93 23.74
N GLU A 188 79.89 -19.04 24.95
CA GLU A 188 80.68 -19.43 26.12
C GLU A 188 81.09 -20.92 26.07
N ALA A 189 80.24 -21.78 25.52
CA ALA A 189 80.57 -23.18 25.26
C ALA A 189 81.72 -23.31 24.26
N ALA A 190 81.74 -22.51 23.19
CA ALA A 190 82.86 -22.45 22.25
C ALA A 190 84.15 -21.96 22.93
N ARG A 191 84.02 -21.00 23.86
CA ARG A 191 85.15 -20.45 24.62
C ARG A 191 85.78 -21.47 25.57
N ALA A 192 84.99 -22.40 26.11
CA ALA A 192 85.46 -23.49 26.96
C ALA A 192 86.15 -24.63 26.19
N GLY A 193 86.19 -24.58 24.86
CA GLY A 193 86.86 -25.57 24.01
C GLY A 193 86.26 -26.97 24.15
N GLU A 194 87.10 -27.99 24.33
CA GLU A 194 86.65 -29.39 24.43
C GLU A 194 85.73 -29.65 25.63
N HIS A 195 85.90 -28.91 26.74
CA HIS A 195 85.03 -29.04 27.91
C HIS A 195 83.61 -28.49 27.67
N GLY A 196 83.42 -27.64 26.65
CA GLY A 196 82.14 -27.02 26.30
C GLY A 196 81.31 -27.74 25.25
N ARG A 197 81.82 -28.82 24.61
CA ARG A 197 81.13 -29.48 23.47
C ARG A 197 79.70 -29.91 23.77
N GLY A 198 79.45 -30.49 24.94
CA GLY A 198 78.09 -30.90 25.34
C GLY A 198 77.14 -29.71 25.51
N PHE A 199 77.63 -28.62 26.10
CA PHE A 199 76.85 -27.39 26.27
C PHE A 199 76.58 -26.68 24.94
N ALA A 200 77.51 -26.73 23.98
CA ALA A 200 77.32 -26.14 22.66
C ALA A 200 76.14 -26.79 21.91
N VAL A 201 76.04 -28.13 21.95
CA VAL A 201 74.93 -28.86 21.33
C VAL A 201 73.58 -28.49 21.95
N VAL A 202 73.52 -28.37 23.28
CA VAL A 202 72.29 -27.96 23.98
C VAL A 202 71.93 -26.52 23.63
N ALA A 203 72.90 -25.61 23.58
CA ALA A 203 72.67 -24.22 23.24
C ALA A 203 72.11 -24.05 21.82
N ASP A 204 72.63 -24.80 20.84
CA ASP A 204 72.11 -24.79 19.48
C ASP A 204 70.69 -25.36 19.38
N GLU A 205 70.36 -26.42 20.14
CA GLU A 205 69.01 -26.98 20.19
C GLU A 205 68.00 -25.98 20.80
N VAL A 206 68.37 -25.32 21.90
CA VAL A 206 67.53 -24.26 22.53
C VAL A 206 67.34 -23.08 21.57
N ARG A 207 68.37 -22.72 20.81
CA ARG A 207 68.30 -21.67 19.79
C ARG A 207 67.32 -22.05 18.68
N ASN A 208 67.41 -23.26 18.15
CA ASN A 208 66.50 -23.77 17.13
C ASN A 208 65.05 -23.83 17.64
N LEU A 209 64.84 -24.30 18.87
CA LEU A 209 63.52 -24.34 19.50
C LEU A 209 62.93 -22.93 19.64
N SER A 210 63.73 -21.97 20.11
CA SER A 210 63.32 -20.57 20.26
C SER A 210 62.90 -19.95 18.93
N LYS A 211 63.64 -20.24 17.84
CA LYS A 211 63.29 -19.79 16.49
C LYS A 211 61.96 -20.39 16.03
N ARG A 212 61.75 -21.70 16.23
CA ARG A 212 60.48 -22.36 15.90
C ARG A 212 59.30 -21.77 16.68
N VAL A 213 59.48 -21.46 17.96
CA VAL A 213 58.45 -20.80 18.78
C VAL A 213 58.10 -19.42 18.22
N ALA A 214 59.11 -18.63 17.82
CA ALA A 214 58.88 -17.31 17.21
C ALA A 214 58.11 -17.41 15.89
N ASP A 215 58.48 -18.36 15.03
CA ASP A 215 57.81 -18.60 13.74
C ASP A 215 56.35 -19.03 13.93
N SER A 216 56.09 -19.99 14.83
CA SER A 216 54.72 -20.41 15.16
C SER A 216 53.89 -19.28 15.78
N SER A 217 54.51 -18.47 16.65
CA SER A 217 53.83 -17.32 17.26
C SER A 217 53.46 -16.27 16.19
N ALA A 218 54.31 -16.04 15.20
CA ALA A 218 54.00 -15.14 14.09
C ALA A 218 52.80 -15.62 13.27
N GLN A 219 52.67 -16.93 13.04
CA GLN A 219 51.50 -17.50 12.36
C GLN A 219 50.22 -17.32 13.18
N ILE A 220 50.27 -17.57 14.49
CA ILE A 220 49.11 -17.34 15.39
C ILE A 220 48.71 -15.85 15.39
N HIS A 221 49.69 -14.95 15.37
CA HIS A 221 49.42 -13.51 15.30
C HIS A 221 48.63 -13.13 14.04
N GLN A 222 49.02 -13.67 12.88
CA GLN A 222 48.31 -13.45 11.61
C GLN A 222 46.88 -14.00 11.66
N ILE A 223 46.67 -15.18 12.25
CA ILE A 223 45.34 -15.76 12.41
C ILE A 223 44.48 -14.87 13.30
N ALA A 224 45.00 -14.42 14.44
CA ALA A 224 44.27 -13.53 15.36
C ALA A 224 43.92 -12.18 14.71
N GLN A 225 44.81 -11.61 13.89
CA GLN A 225 44.52 -10.41 13.11
C GLN A 225 43.43 -10.64 12.06
N SER A 226 43.45 -11.79 11.39
CA SER A 226 42.40 -12.18 10.43
C SER A 226 41.04 -12.34 11.10
N LEU A 227 41.01 -12.94 12.30
CA LEU A 227 39.78 -13.11 13.10
C LEU A 227 39.18 -11.77 13.52
N GLU A 228 39.99 -10.84 14.02
CA GLU A 228 39.53 -9.48 14.34
C GLU A 228 38.90 -8.80 13.12
N ARG A 229 39.60 -8.81 11.98
CA ARG A 229 39.09 -8.20 10.75
C ARG A 229 37.77 -8.84 10.29
N THR A 230 37.69 -10.17 10.34
CA THR A 230 36.47 -10.90 9.96
C THR A 230 35.32 -10.56 10.90
N ALA A 231 35.59 -10.40 12.20
CA ALA A 231 34.60 -9.98 13.18
C ALA A 231 34.12 -8.54 12.91
N ASP A 232 35.02 -7.63 12.56
CA ASP A 232 34.68 -6.25 12.18
C ASP A 232 33.81 -6.19 10.92
N ASP A 233 34.20 -6.92 9.87
CA ASP A 233 33.42 -7.00 8.63
C ASP A 233 32.02 -7.58 8.90
N ALA A 234 31.92 -8.62 9.75
CA ALA A 234 30.65 -9.21 10.15
C ALA A 234 29.76 -8.21 10.92
N ARG A 235 30.33 -7.40 11.83
CA ARG A 235 29.59 -6.34 12.54
C ARG A 235 29.00 -5.31 11.56
N GLY A 236 29.79 -4.87 10.58
CA GLY A 236 29.29 -3.97 9.54
C GLY A 236 28.12 -4.56 8.75
N GLY A 237 28.17 -5.86 8.43
CA GLY A 237 27.05 -6.57 7.81
C GLY A 237 25.79 -6.63 8.69
N ILE A 238 25.97 -6.87 10.00
CA ILE A 238 24.88 -6.91 10.97
C ILE A 238 24.22 -5.54 11.14
N ASP A 239 24.99 -4.45 11.16
CA ASP A 239 24.44 -3.10 11.23
C ASP A 239 23.53 -2.80 10.03
N HIS A 240 23.96 -3.19 8.82
CA HIS A 240 23.15 -3.07 7.61
C HIS A 240 21.84 -3.89 7.70
N LEU A 241 21.91 -5.10 8.26
CA LEU A 241 20.74 -5.95 8.47
C LEU A 241 19.79 -5.37 9.53
N SER A 242 20.29 -4.78 10.62
CA SER A 242 19.44 -4.10 11.61
C SER A 242 18.71 -2.91 11.01
N VAL A 243 19.39 -2.08 10.20
CA VAL A 243 18.72 -0.98 9.46
C VAL A 243 17.63 -1.54 8.54
N SER A 244 17.91 -2.62 7.82
CA SER A 244 16.93 -3.25 6.92
C SER A 244 15.72 -3.80 7.67
N ALA A 245 15.92 -4.43 8.83
CA ALA A 245 14.85 -4.93 9.69
C ALA A 245 13.95 -3.79 10.21
N ARG A 246 14.56 -2.68 10.65
CA ARG A 246 13.82 -1.48 11.11
C ARG A 246 13.01 -0.84 9.98
N ASN A 247 13.54 -0.80 8.77
CA ASN A 247 12.80 -0.34 7.60
C ASN A 247 11.62 -1.28 7.29
N GLY A 248 11.81 -2.60 7.41
CA GLY A 248 10.75 -3.59 7.28
C GLY A 248 9.63 -3.42 8.32
N LEU A 249 9.97 -3.08 9.57
CA LEU A 249 9.00 -2.72 10.61
C LEU A 249 8.21 -1.47 10.24
N ALA A 250 8.88 -0.40 9.82
CA ALA A 250 8.22 0.84 9.42
C ALA A 250 7.26 0.62 8.25
N GLN A 251 7.68 -0.16 7.25
CA GLN A 251 6.83 -0.51 6.11
C GLN A 251 5.63 -1.39 6.52
N SER A 252 5.82 -2.28 7.49
CA SER A 252 4.73 -3.09 8.04
C SER A 252 3.70 -2.22 8.76
N ASP A 253 4.13 -1.21 9.52
CA ASP A 253 3.24 -0.25 10.17
C ASP A 253 2.43 0.58 9.16
N GLU A 254 3.09 1.12 8.12
CA GLU A 254 2.42 1.84 7.03
C GLU A 254 1.38 0.95 6.32
N ALA A 255 1.72 -0.31 6.06
CA ALA A 255 0.81 -1.26 5.45
C ALA A 255 -0.41 -1.55 6.35
N LEU A 256 -0.23 -1.65 7.67
CA LEU A 256 -1.33 -1.79 8.62
C LEU A 256 -2.26 -0.57 8.62
N GLN A 257 -1.71 0.64 8.55
CA GLN A 257 -2.51 1.87 8.45
C GLN A 257 -3.32 1.91 7.16
N SER A 258 -2.73 1.55 6.03
CA SER A 258 -3.44 1.46 4.74
C SER A 258 -4.57 0.42 4.77
N ILE A 259 -4.33 -0.73 5.40
CA ILE A 259 -5.32 -1.79 5.59
C ILE A 259 -6.47 -1.35 6.50
N GLN A 260 -6.23 -0.53 7.53
CA GLN A 260 -7.30 0.07 8.33
C GLN A 260 -8.21 0.93 7.45
N GLY A 261 -7.65 1.76 6.57
CA GLY A 261 -8.44 2.53 5.61
C GLY A 261 -9.28 1.66 4.67
N LEU A 262 -8.73 0.52 4.20
CA LEU A 262 -9.48 -0.44 3.39
C LEU A 262 -10.63 -1.09 4.17
N ARG A 263 -10.42 -1.41 5.45
CA ARG A 263 -11.45 -1.96 6.32
C ARG A 263 -12.60 -0.97 6.50
N ASP A 264 -12.28 0.28 6.79
CA ASP A 264 -13.29 1.34 6.98
C ASP A 264 -14.09 1.57 5.70
N ALA A 265 -13.41 1.58 4.54
CA ALA A 265 -14.08 1.68 3.24
C ALA A 265 -15.02 0.49 2.96
N ALA A 266 -14.64 -0.72 3.34
CA ALA A 266 -15.49 -1.90 3.19
C ALA A 266 -16.74 -1.82 4.09
N VAL A 267 -16.59 -1.37 5.34
CA VAL A 267 -17.71 -1.16 6.27
C VAL A 267 -18.66 -0.08 5.73
N ALA A 268 -18.14 1.08 5.34
CA ALA A 268 -18.94 2.17 4.78
C ALA A 268 -19.70 1.72 3.51
N ARG A 269 -19.09 0.87 2.68
CA ARG A 269 -19.75 0.30 1.51
C ARG A 269 -20.93 -0.60 1.89
N MET A 270 -20.80 -1.44 2.90
CA MET A 270 -21.89 -2.29 3.38
C MET A 270 -23.08 -1.45 3.88
N GLU A 271 -22.82 -0.37 4.63
CA GLU A 271 -23.86 0.55 5.09
C GLU A 271 -24.60 1.26 3.93
N ILE A 272 -23.87 1.64 2.88
CA ILE A 272 -24.46 2.24 1.67
C ILE A 272 -25.38 1.21 0.98
N VAL A 273 -24.91 -0.03 0.83
CA VAL A 273 -25.70 -1.08 0.18
C VAL A 273 -26.98 -1.37 0.96
N GLU A 274 -26.92 -1.50 2.29
CA GLU A 274 -28.11 -1.71 3.12
C GLU A 274 -29.13 -0.57 2.97
N ARG A 275 -28.66 0.68 2.94
CA ARG A 275 -29.50 1.86 2.75
C ARG A 275 -30.16 1.88 1.37
N VAL A 276 -29.44 1.50 0.32
CA VAL A 276 -29.99 1.43 -1.04
C VAL A 276 -31.02 0.31 -1.14
N MET A 277 -30.72 -0.88 -0.61
CA MET A 277 -31.66 -2.01 -0.60
C MET A 277 -32.97 -1.67 0.13
N SER A 278 -32.89 -0.95 1.25
CA SER A 278 -34.08 -0.46 1.97
C SER A 278 -34.94 0.50 1.11
N ARG A 279 -34.29 1.40 0.35
CA ARG A 279 -35.00 2.32 -0.55
C ARG A 279 -35.62 1.60 -1.74
N LEU A 280 -34.93 0.63 -2.33
CA LEU A 280 -35.43 -0.19 -3.43
C LEU A 280 -36.66 -0.99 -3.00
N ALA A 281 -36.64 -1.57 -1.80
CA ALA A 281 -37.80 -2.27 -1.24
C ALA A 281 -39.04 -1.35 -1.14
N GLY A 282 -38.85 -0.10 -0.71
CA GLY A 282 -39.92 0.91 -0.69
C GLY A 282 -40.43 1.27 -2.09
N GLN A 283 -39.52 1.48 -3.05
CA GLN A 283 -39.89 1.76 -4.45
C GLN A 283 -40.63 0.60 -5.10
N ARG A 284 -40.25 -0.65 -4.81
CA ARG A 284 -40.90 -1.85 -5.34
C ARG A 284 -42.34 -1.97 -4.82
N LEU A 285 -42.56 -1.64 -3.55
CA LEU A 285 -43.89 -1.59 -2.95
C LEU A 285 -44.76 -0.51 -3.60
N LEU A 286 -44.22 0.70 -3.81
CA LEU A 286 -44.92 1.77 -4.51
C LEU A 286 -45.25 1.42 -5.96
N ALA A 287 -44.30 0.84 -6.70
CA ALA A 287 -44.53 0.39 -8.08
C ALA A 287 -45.65 -0.65 -8.15
N GLY A 288 -45.66 -1.63 -7.24
CA GLY A 288 -46.74 -2.62 -7.15
C GLY A 288 -48.10 -2.02 -6.76
N GLN A 289 -48.13 -1.00 -5.89
CA GLN A 289 -49.35 -0.26 -5.58
C GLN A 289 -49.89 0.49 -6.79
N VAL A 290 -49.02 1.18 -7.55
CA VAL A 290 -49.41 1.86 -8.79
C VAL A 290 -49.94 0.85 -9.79
N GLU A 291 -49.26 -0.28 -9.98
CA GLU A 291 -49.70 -1.34 -10.90
C GLU A 291 -51.07 -1.92 -10.51
N ALA A 292 -51.32 -2.13 -9.22
CA ALA A 292 -52.61 -2.62 -8.71
C ALA A 292 -53.77 -1.63 -8.87
N LEU A 293 -53.48 -0.32 -8.96
CA LEU A 293 -54.48 0.73 -9.20
C LEU A 293 -54.83 0.88 -10.69
N LEU A 294 -54.04 0.31 -11.60
CA LEU A 294 -54.35 0.34 -13.04
C LEU A 294 -55.45 -0.69 -13.34
N PRO A 295 -56.65 -0.30 -13.79
CA PRO A 295 -57.70 -1.25 -14.14
C PRO A 295 -57.21 -2.26 -15.19
N GLU A 296 -57.60 -3.51 -15.01
CA GLU A 296 -57.37 -4.57 -15.97
C GLU A 296 -58.02 -4.14 -17.29
N SER A 297 -57.21 -3.98 -18.36
CA SER A 297 -57.76 -3.69 -19.68
C SER A 297 -58.68 -4.85 -20.03
N ALA A 298 -59.99 -4.60 -20.03
CA ALA A 298 -60.95 -5.52 -20.62
C ALA A 298 -60.40 -5.89 -22.00
N GLN A 299 -60.08 -7.18 -22.18
CA GLN A 299 -59.76 -7.72 -23.48
C GLN A 299 -60.90 -7.31 -24.40
N VAL A 300 -60.66 -6.37 -25.32
CA VAL A 300 -61.61 -6.09 -26.39
C VAL A 300 -61.65 -7.38 -27.21
N PRO A 301 -62.76 -8.16 -27.21
CA PRO A 301 -62.83 -9.32 -28.06
C PRO A 301 -62.75 -8.80 -29.49
N VAL A 302 -61.73 -9.26 -30.22
CA VAL A 302 -61.56 -8.94 -31.63
C VAL A 302 -62.75 -9.56 -32.37
N SER A 303 -63.79 -8.77 -32.60
CA SER A 303 -64.95 -9.16 -33.37
C SER A 303 -64.56 -9.11 -34.86
N CYS A 304 -64.17 -10.26 -35.42
CA CYS A 304 -63.91 -10.40 -36.85
C CYS A 304 -65.20 -10.16 -37.67
N PRO A 305 -65.26 -9.18 -38.58
CA PRO A 305 -66.39 -9.03 -39.49
C PRO A 305 -66.14 -9.84 -40.77
N GLY A 306 -67.05 -10.80 -41.00
CA GLY A 306 -67.43 -11.48 -42.24
C GLY A 306 -66.57 -11.37 -43.51
N LEU A 307 -66.11 -12.53 -43.99
CA LEU A 307 -66.06 -12.84 -45.42
C LEU A 307 -67.02 -13.99 -45.70
N THR A 308 -68.25 -13.62 -46.04
CA THR A 308 -69.28 -14.47 -46.62
C THR A 308 -68.82 -15.08 -47.94
N THR A 309 -68.90 -16.41 -47.98
CA THR A 309 -68.95 -17.29 -49.14
C THR A 309 -69.75 -16.69 -50.31
N ARG A 310 -69.13 -16.54 -51.48
CA ARG A 310 -69.85 -16.46 -52.75
C ARG A 310 -69.25 -17.44 -53.77
N ARG A 311 -69.89 -18.61 -53.84
CA ARG A 311 -69.84 -19.51 -55.01
C ARG A 311 -70.33 -18.74 -56.24
N GLN A 312 -69.57 -18.77 -57.32
CA GLN A 312 -70.12 -18.74 -58.68
C GLN A 312 -69.22 -19.59 -59.58
N ALA A 313 -69.75 -20.73 -59.99
CA ALA A 313 -69.32 -21.49 -61.15
C ALA A 313 -69.96 -20.88 -62.41
N LEU A 314 -69.24 -20.81 -63.54
CA LEU A 314 -69.56 -21.53 -64.79
C LEU A 314 -68.64 -21.08 -65.96
N VAL A 315 -67.90 -22.05 -66.52
CA VAL A 315 -67.76 -22.42 -67.95
C VAL A 315 -67.41 -21.33 -68.99
N LEU A 316 -66.21 -21.45 -69.56
CA LEU A 316 -65.95 -21.90 -70.95
C LEU A 316 -64.53 -22.47 -71.06
#